data_AF-A0A0U0WA15-F1
#
_entry.id   AF-A0A0U0WA15-F1
#
_cell.length_a   1.000
_cell.length_b   1.000
_cell.length_c   1.000
_cell.angle_alpha   90.00
_cell.angle_beta   90.00
_cell.angle_gamma   90.00
#
_symmetry.space_group_name_H-M   'P 1'
#
loop_
_entity.id
_entity.type
_entity.pdbx_description
1 polymer ?
#
loop_
_entity_poly.entity_id
_entity_poly.type
_entity_poly.pdbx_seq_one_letter_code
_entity_poly.pdbx_strand_id
1 'polypeptide(L)'
;MAFEGPHAGRTVALIGDLTFVHDSSGLLIGPTEPTPQALTIVVSNDNGGGIFELLEQGDPRFSDVSSRIFGTPHDVDVGALCRAYHVESRQIEVDELAAALDEPAAGMRVLEVKADRSSLRQLHAAIKAAL
;
A
#
# COMPACT_ATOMS: atom_id res chain seq x y z
N MET A 1 -3.07 21.50 -25.45
CA MET A 1 -2.29 21.01 -24.30
C MET A 1 -2.88 21.61 -23.06
N ALA A 2 -3.67 20.84 -22.33
CA ALA A 2 -4.27 21.31 -21.08
C ALA A 2 -3.15 21.35 -20.03
N PHE A 3 -2.74 22.56 -19.65
CA PHE A 3 -2.06 22.79 -18.39
C PHE A 3 -3.09 22.51 -17.30
N GLU A 4 -2.91 21.43 -16.56
CA GLU A 4 -3.59 21.26 -15.28
C GLU A 4 -3.15 22.43 -14.38
N GLY A 5 -4.10 23.21 -13.87
CA GLY A 5 -3.80 24.29 -12.94
C GLY A 5 -3.11 23.75 -11.68
N PRO A 6 -2.39 24.57 -10.92
CA PRO A 6 -1.72 24.11 -9.71
C PRO A 6 -2.78 23.65 -8.71
N HIS A 7 -3.00 22.34 -8.62
CA HIS A 7 -3.73 21.74 -7.52
C HIS A 7 -2.85 21.93 -6.28
N ALA A 8 -3.10 23.00 -5.52
CA ALA A 8 -2.36 23.38 -4.32
C ALA A 8 -2.60 22.44 -3.11
N GLY A 9 -3.16 21.25 -3.33
CA GLY A 9 -3.49 20.27 -2.30
C GLY A 9 -2.55 19.08 -2.33
N ARG A 10 -2.33 18.46 -1.15
CA ARG A 10 -1.62 17.17 -1.07
C ARG A 10 -2.46 16.06 -1.71
N THR A 11 -1.81 15.16 -2.43
CA THR A 11 -2.41 13.91 -2.90
C THR A 11 -1.91 12.76 -2.03
N VAL A 12 -2.83 11.96 -1.51
CA VAL A 12 -2.51 10.73 -0.78
C VAL A 12 -3.15 9.56 -1.51
N ALA A 13 -2.33 8.62 -1.98
CA ALA A 13 -2.80 7.36 -2.54
C ALA A 13 -2.67 6.26 -1.48
N LEU A 14 -3.72 5.45 -1.29
CA LEU A 14 -3.68 4.28 -0.43
C LEU A 14 -3.79 3.03 -1.31
N ILE A 15 -2.76 2.18 -1.29
CA ILE A 15 -2.62 1.04 -2.20
C ILE A 15 -2.18 -0.19 -1.38
N GLY A 16 -2.68 -1.38 -1.73
CA GLY A 16 -2.16 -2.64 -1.17
C GLY A 16 -0.79 -3.00 -1.73
N ASP A 17 0.01 -3.75 -0.98
CA ASP A 17 1.32 -4.27 -1.39
C ASP A 17 1.30 -5.04 -2.71
N LEU A 18 0.35 -5.95 -2.93
CA LEU A 18 0.27 -6.68 -4.21
C LEU A 18 0.06 -5.73 -5.41
N THR A 19 -0.80 -4.72 -5.26
CA THR A 19 -1.04 -3.72 -6.30
C THR A 19 0.20 -2.85 -6.52
N PHE A 20 0.86 -2.45 -5.44
CA PHE A 20 2.10 -1.65 -5.51
C PHE A 20 3.24 -2.41 -6.19
N VAL A 21 3.44 -3.70 -5.85
CA VAL A 21 4.46 -4.56 -6.46
C VAL A 21 4.15 -4.80 -7.94
N HIS A 22 2.88 -5.05 -8.28
CA HIS A 22 2.47 -5.29 -9.66
C HIS A 22 2.78 -4.09 -10.58
N ASP A 23 2.51 -2.88 -10.11
CA ASP A 23 2.69 -1.64 -10.89
C ASP A 23 3.90 -0.82 -10.44
N SER A 24 4.92 -1.45 -9.84
CA SER A 24 6.07 -0.73 -9.28
C SER A 24 6.85 0.04 -10.34
N SER A 25 6.83 -0.42 -11.59
CA SER A 25 7.45 0.29 -12.72
C SER A 25 6.78 1.63 -13.04
N GLY A 26 5.53 1.84 -12.60
CA GLY A 26 4.86 3.14 -12.65
C GLY A 26 5.52 4.22 -11.80
N LEU A 27 6.40 3.87 -10.87
CA LEU A 27 7.22 4.83 -10.12
C LEU A 27 8.31 5.50 -10.96
N LEU A 28 8.65 4.94 -12.13
CA LEU A 28 9.71 5.46 -12.98
C LEU A 28 9.29 6.80 -13.60
N ILE A 29 9.91 7.88 -13.14
CA ILE A 29 9.83 9.19 -13.78
C ILE A 29 11.23 9.57 -14.26
N GLY A 30 11.35 9.86 -15.56
CA GLY A 30 12.63 10.27 -16.16
C GLY A 30 13.10 11.63 -15.61
N PRO A 31 14.41 11.91 -15.59
CA PRO A 31 14.96 13.14 -14.99
C PRO A 31 14.49 14.43 -15.67
N THR A 32 13.93 14.34 -16.87
CA THR A 32 13.39 15.47 -17.66
C THR A 32 11.86 15.54 -17.64
N GLU A 33 11.18 14.57 -17.04
CA GLU A 33 9.73 14.48 -17.05
C GLU A 33 9.11 15.22 -15.85
N PRO A 34 7.86 15.70 -15.96
CA PRO A 34 7.15 16.28 -14.84
C PRO A 34 7.02 15.30 -13.68
N THR A 35 7.30 15.77 -12.46
CA THR A 35 7.13 15.01 -11.22
C THR A 35 5.97 15.58 -10.38
N PRO A 36 5.23 14.74 -9.63
CA PRO A 36 4.23 15.23 -8.67
C PRO A 36 4.85 16.19 -7.67
N GLN A 37 4.18 17.29 -7.33
CA GLN A 37 4.70 18.26 -6.37
C GLN A 37 4.49 17.86 -4.90
N ALA A 38 3.41 17.11 -4.61
CA ALA A 38 3.02 16.71 -3.26
C ALA A 38 2.21 15.39 -3.29
N LEU A 39 2.87 14.27 -3.60
CA LEU A 39 2.27 12.94 -3.60
C LEU A 39 2.88 12.06 -2.50
N THR A 40 2.03 11.49 -1.65
CA THR A 40 2.43 10.42 -0.73
C THR A 40 1.64 9.15 -1.07
N ILE A 41 2.36 8.07 -1.39
CA ILE A 41 1.77 6.75 -1.61
C ILE A 41 1.91 5.97 -0.30
N VAL A 42 0.79 5.65 0.33
CA VAL A 42 0.74 4.77 1.49
C VAL A 42 0.52 3.34 1.00
N VAL A 43 1.48 2.47 1.28
CA VAL A 43 1.40 1.04 0.97
C VAL A 43 0.95 0.31 2.24
N SER A 44 -0.29 -0.19 2.23
CA SER A 44 -0.78 -1.10 3.27
C SER A 44 -0.28 -2.50 2.94
N ASN A 45 0.76 -2.95 3.63
CA ASN A 45 1.45 -4.20 3.33
C ASN A 45 1.09 -5.30 4.33
N ASP A 46 0.24 -6.24 3.90
CA ASP A 46 -0.12 -7.45 4.66
C ASP A 46 0.58 -8.73 4.17
N ASN A 47 1.59 -8.56 3.29
CA ASN A 47 2.33 -9.59 2.59
C ASN A 47 1.40 -10.53 1.80
N GLY A 48 0.56 -9.94 0.95
CA GLY A 48 -0.28 -10.63 -0.02
C GLY A 48 -1.71 -10.10 -0.17
N GLY A 49 -2.66 -11.02 -0.41
CA GLY A 49 -4.03 -10.68 -0.78
C GLY A 49 -5.01 -10.80 0.38
N GLY A 50 -4.97 -9.90 1.37
CA GLY A 50 -5.88 -9.92 2.53
C GLY A 50 -7.39 -9.99 2.19
N ILE A 51 -7.80 -9.53 1.00
CA ILE A 51 -9.19 -9.61 0.53
C ILE A 51 -9.76 -11.03 0.43
N PHE A 52 -8.92 -12.03 0.16
CA PHE A 52 -9.38 -13.41 0.02
C PHE A 52 -9.72 -14.06 1.37
N GLU A 53 -9.26 -13.50 2.48
CA GLU A 53 -9.66 -13.95 3.81
C GLU A 53 -11.14 -13.65 4.12
N LEU A 54 -11.76 -12.78 3.35
CA LEU A 54 -13.17 -12.40 3.49
C LEU A 54 -14.10 -13.29 2.67
N LEU A 55 -13.56 -14.16 1.82
CA LEU A 55 -14.30 -15.08 0.96
C LEU A 55 -14.30 -16.49 1.55
N GLU A 56 -15.11 -17.39 0.96
CA GLU A 56 -15.23 -18.79 1.39
C GLU A 56 -13.87 -19.52 1.42
N GLN A 57 -12.94 -19.12 0.55
CA GLN A 57 -11.58 -19.67 0.46
C GLN A 57 -10.72 -19.32 1.68
N GLY A 58 -11.11 -18.30 2.44
CA GLY A 58 -10.44 -17.97 3.68
C GLY A 58 -10.75 -18.97 4.81
N ASP A 59 -11.82 -19.76 4.71
CA ASP A 59 -12.24 -20.70 5.75
C ASP A 59 -11.07 -21.58 6.22
N PRO A 60 -10.90 -21.83 7.54
CA PRO A 60 -9.80 -22.63 8.07
C PRO A 60 -9.63 -24.00 7.37
N ARG A 61 -10.73 -24.57 6.85
CA ARG A 61 -10.75 -25.83 6.09
C ARG A 61 -9.97 -25.76 4.76
N PHE A 62 -9.68 -24.57 4.24
CA PHE A 62 -8.93 -24.34 3.01
C PHE A 62 -7.60 -23.63 3.23
N SER A 63 -7.16 -23.45 4.49
CA SER A 63 -5.96 -22.69 4.87
C SER A 63 -4.68 -23.04 4.09
N ASP A 64 -4.41 -24.32 3.87
CA ASP A 64 -3.24 -24.78 3.11
C ASP A 64 -3.27 -24.38 1.62
N VAL A 65 -4.46 -24.36 1.01
CA VAL A 65 -4.63 -24.01 -0.41
C VAL A 65 -4.78 -22.50 -0.57
N SER A 66 -5.42 -21.83 0.39
CA SER A 66 -5.68 -20.41 0.33
C SER A 66 -4.43 -19.57 0.55
N SER A 67 -3.57 -19.94 1.49
CA SER A 67 -2.26 -19.30 1.69
C SER A 67 -1.40 -19.33 0.42
N ARG A 68 -1.34 -20.48 -0.25
CA ARG A 68 -0.53 -20.68 -1.46
C ARG A 68 -1.06 -19.95 -2.69
N ILE A 69 -2.38 -19.88 -2.87
CA ILE A 69 -3.00 -19.36 -4.11
C ILE A 69 -3.48 -17.92 -3.96
N PHE A 70 -3.92 -17.54 -2.77
CA PHE A 70 -4.61 -16.28 -2.50
C PHE A 70 -3.86 -15.39 -1.51
N GLY A 71 -3.20 -15.98 -0.52
CA GLY A 71 -2.36 -15.26 0.44
C GLY A 71 -1.02 -14.83 -0.12
N THR A 72 -0.54 -15.45 -1.20
CA THR A 72 0.69 -15.18 -1.99
C THR A 72 1.72 -14.30 -1.27
N PRO A 73 2.29 -14.77 -0.13
CA PRO A 73 3.35 -14.04 0.54
C PRO A 73 4.51 -13.93 -0.44
N HIS A 74 4.77 -12.70 -0.87
CA HIS A 74 5.71 -12.42 -1.94
C HIS A 74 7.08 -12.01 -1.40
N ASP A 75 7.16 -11.62 -0.13
CA ASP A 75 8.40 -11.25 0.58
C ASP A 75 9.24 -10.18 -0.15
N VAL A 76 8.59 -9.43 -1.05
CA VAL A 76 9.20 -8.34 -1.81
C VAL A 76 9.53 -7.18 -0.87
N ASP A 77 10.78 -6.72 -0.94
CA ASP A 77 11.24 -5.51 -0.26
C ASP A 77 10.72 -4.28 -1.01
N VAL A 78 9.66 -3.65 -0.47
CA VAL A 78 9.07 -2.41 -0.99
C VAL A 78 10.10 -1.28 -1.01
N GLY A 79 10.96 -1.20 0.00
CA GLY A 79 12.06 -0.25 0.04
C GLY A 79 13.05 -0.46 -1.11
N ALA A 80 13.35 -1.72 -1.48
CA ALA A 80 14.21 -2.03 -2.62
C ALA A 80 13.57 -1.62 -3.95
N LEU A 81 12.27 -1.84 -4.13
CA LEU A 81 11.54 -1.35 -5.31
C LEU A 81 11.61 0.17 -5.42
N CYS A 82 11.35 0.89 -4.33
CA CYS A 82 11.46 2.36 -4.30
C CYS A 82 12.88 2.82 -4.65
N ARG A 83 13.91 2.17 -4.09
CA ARG A 83 15.32 2.45 -4.41
C ARG A 83 15.63 2.22 -5.90
N ALA A 84 15.06 1.17 -6.52
CA ALA A 84 15.26 0.87 -7.93
C ALA A 84 14.73 1.99 -8.86
N TYR A 85 13.72 2.74 -8.41
CA TYR A 85 13.12 3.86 -9.14
C TYR A 85 13.49 5.23 -8.59
N HIS A 86 14.45 5.32 -7.66
CA HIS A 86 14.92 6.56 -7.04
C HIS A 86 13.82 7.34 -6.29
N VAL A 87 12.86 6.63 -5.70
CA VAL A 87 11.77 7.21 -4.91
C VAL A 87 12.11 7.12 -3.43
N GLU A 88 11.90 8.21 -2.69
CA GLU A 88 12.02 8.21 -1.23
C GLU A 88 11.00 7.26 -0.61
N SER A 89 11.44 6.39 0.29
CA SER A 89 10.53 5.53 1.03
C SER A 89 10.91 5.36 2.49
N ARG A 90 9.89 5.17 3.33
CA ARG A 90 10.02 4.91 4.76
C ARG A 90 9.00 3.88 5.20
N GLN A 91 9.45 2.88 5.97
CA GLN A 91 8.56 2.01 6.72
C GLN A 91 8.21 2.70 8.05
N ILE A 92 6.93 2.75 8.39
CA ILE A 92 6.40 3.36 9.61
C ILE A 92 5.33 2.47 10.24
N GLU A 93 5.06 2.69 11.52
CA GLU A 93 3.92 2.08 12.21
C GLU A 93 2.63 2.90 11.97
N VAL A 94 1.47 2.26 12.16
CA VAL A 94 0.16 2.87 11.84
C VAL A 94 -0.15 4.11 12.68
N ASP A 95 0.33 4.16 13.92
CA ASP A 95 0.19 5.30 14.83
C ASP A 95 1.04 6.50 14.41
N GLU A 96 2.12 6.27 13.65
CA GLU A 96 2.96 7.32 13.07
C GLU A 96 2.37 7.93 11.79
N LEU A 97 1.42 7.24 11.13
CA LEU A 97 0.91 7.61 9.81
C LEU A 97 0.33 9.02 9.75
N ALA A 98 -0.44 9.42 10.76
CA ALA A 98 -1.04 10.76 10.80
C ALA A 98 0.03 11.85 10.86
N ALA A 99 1.02 11.69 11.75
CA ALA A 99 2.14 12.62 11.86
C ALA A 99 2.97 12.64 10.57
N ALA A 100 3.27 11.47 10.00
CA ALA A 100 4.02 11.36 8.75
C ALA A 100 3.31 12.02 7.57
N LEU A 101 1.97 11.99 7.49
CA LEU A 101 1.19 12.67 6.45
C LEU A 101 1.12 14.20 6.61
N ASP A 102 1.35 14.70 7.83
CA ASP A 102 1.39 16.14 8.12
C ASP A 102 2.79 16.74 7.94
N GLU A 103 3.83 15.89 7.89
CA GLU A 103 5.17 16.32 7.48
C GLU A 103 5.14 16.86 6.04
N PRO A 104 5.62 18.10 5.82
CA PRO A 104 5.77 18.66 4.47
C PRO A 104 6.67 17.77 3.63
N ALA A 105 6.12 17.21 2.55
CA ALA A 105 6.88 16.46 1.56
C ALA A 105 6.83 17.20 0.22
N ALA A 106 8.01 17.43 -0.33
CA ALA A 106 8.16 17.90 -1.70
C ALA A 106 8.35 16.67 -2.60
N GLY A 107 7.67 16.65 -3.74
CA GLY A 107 7.81 15.57 -4.69
C GLY A 107 6.88 14.39 -4.42
N MET A 108 7.42 13.19 -4.65
CA MET A 108 6.76 11.91 -4.44
C MET A 108 7.51 11.08 -3.40
N ARG A 109 6.80 10.53 -2.42
CA ARG A 109 7.34 9.60 -1.42
C ARG A 109 6.42 8.40 -1.21
N VAL A 110 6.99 7.32 -0.67
CA VAL A 110 6.27 6.10 -0.29
C VAL A 110 6.35 5.89 1.22
N LEU A 111 5.20 5.69 1.87
CA LEU A 111 5.11 5.28 3.27
C LEU A 111 4.59 3.84 3.31
N GLU A 112 5.43 2.90 3.72
CA GLU A 112 5.02 1.51 3.91
C GLU A 112 4.53 1.33 5.35
N VAL A 113 3.30 0.82 5.51
CA VAL A 113 2.71 0.46 6.79
C VAL A 113 2.48 -1.04 6.79
N LYS A 114 3.13 -1.78 7.70
CA LYS A 114 2.89 -3.21 7.86
C LYS A 114 1.52 -3.42 8.50
N ALA A 115 0.76 -4.39 8.00
CA ALA A 115 -0.54 -4.78 8.51
C ALA A 115 -0.59 -6.28 8.79
N ASP A 116 -1.34 -6.67 9.82
CA ASP A 116 -1.61 -8.09 10.10
C ASP A 116 -2.97 -8.46 9.55
N ARG A 117 -2.98 -9.40 8.59
CA ARG A 117 -4.21 -9.95 8.03
C ARG A 117 -4.86 -11.02 8.91
N SER A 118 -4.11 -11.70 9.78
CA SER A 118 -4.60 -12.89 10.51
C SER A 118 -5.86 -12.65 11.36
N SER A 119 -6.07 -11.40 11.80
CA SER A 119 -7.22 -10.98 12.60
C SER A 119 -8.39 -10.38 11.77
N LEU A 120 -8.22 -10.18 10.47
CA LEU A 120 -9.13 -9.43 9.60
C LEU A 120 -10.53 -10.05 9.54
N ARG A 121 -10.62 -11.38 9.43
CA ARG A 121 -11.92 -12.09 9.47
C ARG A 121 -12.65 -11.87 10.79
N GLN A 122 -11.95 -11.98 11.91
CA GLN A 122 -12.54 -11.82 13.24
C GLN A 122 -13.05 -10.39 13.43
N LEU A 123 -12.27 -9.40 12.98
CA LEU A 123 -12.66 -7.98 12.99
C LEU A 123 -13.98 -7.76 12.22
N HIS A 124 -14.06 -8.26 10.98
CA HIS A 124 -15.27 -8.13 10.17
C HIS A 124 -16.48 -8.87 10.77
N ALA A 125 -16.29 -10.05 11.35
CA ALA A 125 -17.36 -10.78 12.03
C ALA A 125 -17.90 -10.00 13.25
N ALA A 126 -17.00 -9.40 14.04
CA ALA A 126 -17.37 -8.60 15.21
C ALA A 126 -18.15 -7.34 14.82
N ILE A 127 -17.70 -6.61 13.80
CA ILE A 127 -18.42 -5.43 13.28
C ILE A 127 -19.80 -5.82 12.79
N LYS A 128 -19.90 -6.90 12.00
CA LYS A 128 -21.19 -7.38 11.47
C LYS A 128 -22.17 -7.81 12.58
N ALA A 129 -21.66 -8.38 13.67
CA ALA A 129 -22.49 -8.77 14.82
C ALA A 129 -22.94 -7.58 15.69
N ALA A 130 -22.30 -6.42 15.54
CA ALA A 130 -22.60 -5.20 16.27
C ALA A 130 -23.58 -4.24 15.53
N LEU A 131 -23.97 -4.59 14.30
CA LEU A 131 -24.99 -3.92 13.49
C LEU A 131 -26.36 -4.58 13.68
#